data_AF-A0A6I3FJ74-F1
#
_entry.id   AF-A0A6I3FJ74-F1
#
_cell.length_a   1.000
_cell.length_b   1.000
_cell.length_c   1.000
_cell.angle_alpha   90.00
_cell.angle_beta   90.00
_cell.angle_gamma   90.00
#
_symmetry.space_group_name_H-M   'P 1'
#
loop_
_entity.id
_entity.type
_entity.pdbx_description
1 polymer ?
#
loop_
_entity_poly.entity_id
_entity_poly.type
_entity_poly.pdbx_seq_one_letter_code
_entity_poly.pdbx_strand_id
1 'polypeptide(L)'
;MTANELEPRLFLESDIDAALELNNLNAPAVGEIDRTQLEFLIEHSLYSFAIGADMLHAFCITFAPGAPYTSVNYQWFSQNYSEFVYLDRIVVSEKMRNKLLGAKLYAAVEQRMIKDRCAPILTCEVN
;
A
#
# COMPACT_ATOMS: atom_id res chain seq x y z
N MET A 1 17.82 -12.72 8.66
CA MET A 1 16.74 -12.52 7.70
C MET A 1 16.75 -13.69 6.74
N THR A 2 15.76 -14.58 6.85
CA THR A 2 15.58 -15.65 5.86
C THR A 2 15.00 -15.03 4.57
N ALA A 3 15.24 -15.65 3.41
CA ALA A 3 14.77 -15.12 2.12
C ALA A 3 13.24 -14.94 2.07
N ASN A 4 12.50 -15.71 2.88
CA ASN A 4 11.04 -15.69 2.94
C ASN A 4 10.47 -14.46 3.68
N GLU A 5 11.25 -13.79 4.53
CA GLU A 5 10.83 -12.59 5.28
C GLU A 5 10.74 -11.34 4.38
N LEU A 6 11.30 -11.40 3.17
CA LEU A 6 11.33 -10.30 2.22
C LEU A 6 10.34 -10.48 1.06
N GLU A 7 9.41 -11.42 1.18
CA GLU A 7 8.34 -11.62 0.20
C GLU A 7 7.03 -10.93 0.65
N PRO A 8 6.24 -10.39 -0.30
CA PRO A 8 4.93 -9.83 0.01
C PRO A 8 3.96 -10.88 0.56
N ARG A 9 3.25 -10.50 1.60
CA ARG A 9 2.09 -11.21 2.15
C ARG A 9 0.93 -10.24 2.31
N LEU A 10 -0.28 -10.76 2.52
CA LEU A 10 -1.41 -9.93 2.91
C LEU A 10 -1.09 -9.17 4.18
N PHE A 11 -1.53 -7.91 4.23
CA PHE A 11 -1.52 -7.11 5.45
C PHE A 11 -2.49 -7.74 6.46
N LEU A 12 -2.08 -7.78 7.72
CA LEU A 12 -2.86 -8.34 8.84
C LEU A 12 -3.15 -7.23 9.86
N GLU A 13 -4.19 -7.41 10.67
CA GLU A 13 -4.52 -6.48 11.75
C GLU A 13 -3.36 -6.28 12.74
N SER A 14 -2.57 -7.34 12.97
CA SER A 14 -1.37 -7.29 13.80
C SER A 14 -0.26 -6.38 13.25
N ASP A 15 -0.33 -5.97 11.98
CA ASP A 15 0.65 -5.07 11.37
C ASP A 15 0.35 -3.58 11.64
N ILE A 16 -0.84 -3.23 12.16
CA ILE A 16 -1.30 -1.83 12.26
C ILE A 16 -0.33 -0.96 13.06
N ASP A 17 0.12 -1.40 14.24
CA ASP A 17 1.03 -0.61 15.07
C ASP A 17 2.38 -0.36 14.37
N ALA A 18 2.96 -1.41 13.80
CA ALA A 18 4.24 -1.31 13.10
C ALA A 18 4.11 -0.48 11.82
N ALA A 19 3.00 -0.59 11.10
CA ALA A 19 2.72 0.18 9.89
C ALA A 19 2.51 1.66 10.19
N LEU A 20 1.84 2.00 11.30
CA LEU A 20 1.65 3.38 11.73
C LEU A 20 3.00 4.04 12.06
N GLU A 21 3.83 3.37 12.86
CA GLU A 21 5.18 3.84 13.18
C GLU A 21 6.00 4.01 11.89
N LEU A 22 5.99 3.00 11.03
CA LEU A 22 6.76 3.00 9.79
C LEU A 22 6.29 4.10 8.80
N ASN A 23 4.98 4.35 8.70
CA ASN A 23 4.41 5.43 7.89
C ASN A 23 4.96 6.78 8.36
N ASN A 24 4.83 7.07 9.65
CA ASN A 24 5.16 8.38 10.19
C ASN A 24 6.68 8.61 10.24
N LEU A 25 7.50 7.55 10.32
CA LEU A 25 8.96 7.64 10.11
C LEU A 25 9.35 7.99 8.67
N ASN A 26 8.45 7.80 7.69
CA ASN A 26 8.67 8.16 6.29
C ASN A 26 8.00 9.49 5.91
N ALA A 27 7.46 10.24 6.87
CA ALA A 27 7.03 11.61 6.63
C ALA A 27 8.26 12.50 6.32
N PRO A 28 8.13 13.51 5.43
CA PRO A 28 6.92 13.93 4.73
C PRO A 28 6.70 13.23 3.37
N ALA A 29 7.52 12.24 2.99
CA ALA A 29 7.40 11.57 1.69
C ALA A 29 6.06 10.81 1.55
N VAL A 30 5.56 10.30 2.68
CA VAL A 30 4.15 9.91 2.83
C VAL A 30 3.49 10.80 3.87
N GLY A 31 2.21 11.11 3.67
CA GLY A 31 1.46 11.90 4.64
C GLY A 31 1.41 11.21 6.00
N GLU A 32 1.65 11.98 7.06
CA GLU A 32 1.43 11.53 8.45
C GLU A 32 -0.04 11.18 8.66
N ILE A 33 -0.28 10.10 9.41
CA ILE A 33 -1.62 9.63 9.77
C ILE A 33 -1.62 9.18 11.23
N ASP A 34 -2.82 9.15 11.82
CA ASP A 34 -3.05 8.49 13.11
C ASP A 34 -3.54 7.05 12.93
N ARG A 35 -3.71 6.32 14.05
CA ARG A 35 -4.20 4.94 14.05
C ARG A 35 -5.58 4.82 13.39
N THR A 36 -6.52 5.70 13.75
CA THR A 36 -7.88 5.68 13.24
C THR A 36 -7.90 5.83 11.72
N GLN A 37 -7.06 6.72 11.20
CA GLN A 37 -6.88 6.92 9.76
C GLN A 37 -6.29 5.67 9.10
N LEU A 38 -5.23 5.06 9.67
CA LEU A 38 -4.66 3.83 9.10
C LEU A 38 -5.69 2.69 9.08
N GLU A 39 -6.42 2.48 10.17
CA GLU A 39 -7.49 1.49 10.25
C GLU A 39 -8.56 1.73 9.18
N PHE A 40 -9.00 2.98 9.02
CA PHE A 40 -9.92 3.37 7.95
C PHE A 40 -9.37 3.04 6.56
N LEU A 41 -8.10 3.34 6.29
CA LEU A 41 -7.47 3.06 4.99
C LEU A 41 -7.40 1.55 4.72
N ILE A 42 -7.07 0.75 5.73
CA ILE A 42 -7.00 -0.71 5.61
C ILE A 42 -8.39 -1.31 5.40
N GLU A 43 -9.38 -0.89 6.19
CA GLU A 43 -10.77 -1.34 6.09
C GLU A 43 -11.36 -1.10 4.69
N HIS A 44 -11.05 0.05 4.08
CA HIS A 44 -11.57 0.45 2.78
C HIS A 44 -10.62 0.12 1.62
N SER A 45 -9.51 -0.57 1.89
CA SER A 45 -8.55 -0.94 0.86
C SER A 45 -9.11 -2.04 -0.05
N LEU A 46 -8.78 -1.97 -1.35
CA LEU A 46 -9.01 -3.08 -2.25
C LEU A 46 -8.02 -4.22 -1.95
N TYR A 47 -6.74 -3.86 -1.91
CA TYR A 47 -5.63 -4.72 -1.51
C TYR A 47 -4.67 -3.97 -0.60
N SER A 48 -4.17 -4.67 0.40
CA SER A 48 -3.07 -4.23 1.24
C SER A 48 -2.07 -5.37 1.42
N PHE A 49 -0.79 -5.06 1.25
CA PHE A 49 0.30 -6.01 1.37
C PHE A 49 1.35 -5.50 2.34
N ALA A 50 2.04 -6.44 2.98
CA ALA A 50 3.12 -6.23 3.91
C ALA A 50 4.32 -7.10 3.54
N ILE A 51 5.52 -6.64 3.84
CA ILE A 51 6.76 -7.42 3.79
C ILE A 51 7.38 -7.39 5.18
N GLY A 52 7.59 -8.57 5.76
CA GLY A 52 8.13 -8.75 7.10
C GLY A 52 7.42 -9.86 7.87
N ALA A 53 8.12 -10.44 8.86
CA ALA A 53 7.56 -11.40 9.80
C ALA A 53 7.43 -10.77 11.19
N ASP A 54 8.50 -10.82 11.99
CA ASP A 54 8.53 -10.21 13.34
C ASP A 54 8.66 -8.68 13.29
N MET A 55 9.25 -8.16 12.21
CA MET A 55 9.42 -6.73 11.96
C MET A 55 8.86 -6.39 10.59
N LEU A 56 8.02 -5.36 10.52
CA LEU A 56 7.51 -4.83 9.27
C LEU A 56 8.59 -4.00 8.56
N HIS A 57 8.88 -4.34 7.32
CA HIS A 57 9.89 -3.67 6.50
C HIS A 57 9.29 -2.80 5.41
N ALA A 58 8.13 -3.19 4.89
CA ALA A 58 7.40 -2.41 3.91
C ALA A 58 5.92 -2.76 3.91
N PHE A 59 5.08 -1.84 3.46
CA PHE A 59 3.68 -2.12 3.19
C PHE A 59 3.14 -1.23 2.06
N CYS A 60 2.02 -1.62 1.48
CA CYS A 60 1.27 -0.77 0.56
C CYS A 60 -0.24 -0.87 0.78
N ILE A 61 -0.95 0.18 0.38
CA ILE A 61 -2.42 0.26 0.42
C ILE A 61 -2.93 0.69 -0.95
N THR A 62 -3.97 0.03 -1.44
CA THR A 62 -4.62 0.33 -2.72
C THR A 62 -6.12 0.54 -2.56
N PHE A 63 -6.72 1.30 -3.47
CA PHE A 63 -8.15 1.59 -3.52
C PHE A 63 -8.75 1.25 -4.89
N ALA A 64 -9.99 0.76 -4.87
CA ALA A 64 -10.83 0.62 -6.07
C ALA A 64 -11.61 1.92 -6.32
N PRO A 65 -12.19 2.12 -7.52
CA PRO A 65 -13.07 3.25 -7.78
C PRO A 65 -14.28 3.20 -6.84
N GLY A 66 -14.67 4.36 -6.30
CA GLY A 66 -15.81 4.46 -5.38
C GLY A 66 -15.51 4.11 -3.92
N ALA A 67 -14.27 3.76 -3.56
CA ALA A 67 -13.84 3.73 -2.17
C ALA A 67 -14.05 5.11 -1.51
N PRO A 68 -14.39 5.17 -0.21
CA PRO A 68 -14.60 6.42 0.53
C PRO A 68 -13.26 7.10 0.89
N TYR A 69 -12.28 7.03 0.01
CA TYR A 69 -11.00 7.72 0.13
C TYR A 69 -11.08 9.07 -0.58
N THR A 70 -10.45 10.12 -0.01
CA THR A 70 -10.70 11.50 -0.46
C THR A 70 -9.42 12.29 -0.72
N SER A 71 -8.31 11.64 -1.06
CA SER A 71 -7.15 12.38 -1.55
C SER A 71 -7.46 13.02 -2.91
N VAL A 72 -6.83 14.17 -3.17
CA VAL A 72 -7.05 14.92 -4.42
C VAL A 72 -6.72 14.06 -5.65
N ASN A 73 -5.65 13.29 -5.59
CA ASN A 73 -5.21 12.45 -6.70
C ASN A 73 -6.13 11.26 -6.93
N TYR A 74 -6.56 10.58 -5.86
CA TYR A 74 -7.56 9.52 -5.97
C TYR A 74 -8.87 10.04 -6.57
N GLN A 75 -9.34 11.21 -6.15
CA GLN A 75 -10.53 11.84 -6.71
C GLN A 75 -10.35 12.18 -8.19
N TRP A 76 -9.18 12.69 -8.58
CA TRP A 76 -8.86 12.94 -9.98
C TRP A 76 -8.92 11.65 -10.81
N PHE A 77 -8.27 10.57 -10.38
CA PHE A 77 -8.35 9.29 -11.09
C PHE A 77 -9.79 8.75 -11.15
N SER A 78 -10.55 8.85 -10.05
CA SER A 78 -11.95 8.44 -9.97
C SER A 78 -12.88 9.20 -10.93
N GLN A 79 -12.52 10.43 -11.30
CA GLN A 79 -13.28 11.24 -12.27
C GLN A 79 -12.89 10.92 -13.72
N ASN A 80 -11.67 10.43 -13.96
CA ASN A 80 -11.12 10.25 -15.31
C ASN A 80 -11.12 8.79 -15.79
N TYR A 81 -11.21 7.83 -14.86
CA TYR A 81 -11.16 6.39 -15.17
C TYR A 81 -12.28 5.65 -14.42
N SER A 82 -12.96 4.73 -15.11
CA SER A 82 -14.02 3.90 -14.53
C SER A 82 -13.51 2.62 -13.89
N GLU A 83 -12.36 2.10 -14.34
CA GLU A 83 -11.80 0.83 -13.90
C GLU A 83 -10.29 0.98 -13.68
N PHE A 84 -9.88 1.06 -12.41
CA PHE A 84 -8.48 1.16 -12.02
C PHE A 84 -8.27 0.57 -10.62
N VAL A 85 -7.01 0.28 -10.29
CA VAL A 85 -6.54 0.15 -8.91
C VAL A 85 -5.63 1.34 -8.63
N TYR A 86 -5.92 2.10 -7.58
CA TYR A 86 -5.10 3.24 -7.17
C TYR A 86 -4.19 2.82 -6.02
N LEU A 87 -2.88 2.80 -6.25
CA LEU A 87 -1.87 2.64 -5.23
C LEU A 87 -1.66 3.97 -4.52
N ASP A 88 -2.15 4.07 -3.28
CA ASP A 88 -2.09 5.30 -2.47
C ASP A 88 -0.72 5.49 -1.86
N ARG A 89 -0.29 4.49 -1.08
CA ARG A 89 0.97 4.57 -0.35
C ARG A 89 1.75 3.28 -0.48
N ILE A 90 3.05 3.46 -0.63
CA ILE A 90 4.05 2.41 -0.58
C ILE A 90 5.16 2.89 0.33
N VAL A 91 5.29 2.25 1.49
CA VAL A 91 6.22 2.65 2.52
C VAL A 91 7.27 1.57 2.65
N VAL A 92 8.55 1.95 2.61
CA VAL A 92 9.68 1.05 2.80
C VAL A 92 10.58 1.63 3.88
N SER A 93 10.92 0.82 4.88
CA SER A 93 11.87 1.20 5.94
C SER A 93 13.18 1.70 5.33
N GLU A 94 13.71 2.81 5.87
CA GLU A 94 14.95 3.40 5.38
C GLU A 94 16.11 2.40 5.37
N LYS A 95 16.17 1.55 6.40
CA LYS A 95 17.18 0.49 6.57
C LYS A 95 17.11 -0.59 5.48
N MET A 96 16.01 -0.63 4.73
CA MET A 96 15.71 -1.62 3.70
C MET A 96 15.57 -1.01 2.29
N ARG A 97 15.91 0.28 2.11
CA ARG A 97 16.00 0.91 0.79
C ARG A 97 17.03 0.19 -0.10
N ASN A 98 16.88 0.32 -1.42
CA ASN A 98 17.70 -0.34 -2.45
C ASN A 98 17.69 -1.88 -2.43
N LYS A 99 16.69 -2.50 -1.78
CA LYS A 99 16.47 -3.96 -1.78
C LYS A 99 15.27 -4.41 -2.63
N LEU A 100 14.79 -3.54 -3.52
CA LEU A 100 13.64 -3.79 -4.41
C LEU A 100 12.32 -4.13 -3.69
N LEU A 101 12.18 -3.84 -2.39
CA LEU A 101 10.94 -4.14 -1.65
C LEU A 101 9.73 -3.39 -2.21
N GLY A 102 9.93 -2.14 -2.64
CA GLY A 102 8.87 -1.39 -3.32
C GLY A 102 8.42 -2.10 -4.60
N ALA A 103 9.36 -2.53 -5.44
CA ALA A 103 9.06 -3.27 -6.67
C ALA A 103 8.34 -4.60 -6.41
N LYS A 104 8.66 -5.29 -5.31
CA LYS A 104 7.94 -6.50 -4.90
C LYS A 104 6.48 -6.21 -4.52
N LEU A 105 6.21 -5.11 -3.82
CA LEU A 105 4.84 -4.71 -3.50
C LEU A 105 4.04 -4.33 -4.75
N TYR A 106 4.64 -3.59 -5.69
CA TYR A 106 4.03 -3.34 -7.01
C TYR A 106 3.67 -4.65 -7.72
N ALA A 107 4.63 -5.57 -7.82
CA ALA A 107 4.40 -6.87 -8.45
C ALA A 107 3.29 -7.68 -7.75
N ALA A 108 3.19 -7.62 -6.43
CA ALA A 108 2.12 -8.29 -5.68
C ALA A 108 0.74 -7.71 -6.01
N VAL A 109 0.62 -6.39 -6.14
CA VAL A 109 -0.62 -5.72 -6.57
C VAL A 109 -0.98 -6.15 -8.00
N GLU A 110 -0.05 -6.07 -8.94
CA GLU A 110 -0.28 -6.46 -10.35
C GLU A 110 -0.70 -7.93 -10.48
N GLN A 111 0.01 -8.83 -9.80
CA GLN A 111 -0.34 -10.26 -9.79
C GLN A 111 -1.75 -10.49 -9.23
N ARG A 112 -2.13 -9.74 -8.19
CA ARG A 112 -3.46 -9.84 -7.61
C ARG A 112 -4.53 -9.30 -8.56
N MET A 113 -4.27 -8.18 -9.23
CA MET A 113 -5.17 -7.62 -10.25
C MET A 113 -5.40 -8.61 -11.41
N ILE A 114 -4.35 -9.26 -11.90
CA ILE A 114 -4.44 -10.28 -12.96
C ILE A 114 -5.28 -11.47 -12.50
N LYS A 115 -5.03 -11.95 -11.28
CA LYS A 115 -5.74 -13.10 -10.70
C LYS A 115 -7.23 -12.82 -10.53
N ASP A 116 -7.56 -11.65 -9.98
CA ASP A 116 -8.94 -11.26 -9.66
C ASP A 116 -9.68 -10.69 -10.87
N ARG A 117 -8.96 -10.33 -11.95
CA ARG A 117 -9.48 -9.64 -13.15
C ARG A 117 -10.25 -8.37 -12.78
N CYS A 118 -9.74 -7.61 -11.81
CA CYS A 118 -10.49 -6.52 -11.16
C CYS A 118 -10.44 -5.19 -11.92
N ALA A 119 -9.34 -4.89 -12.61
CA ALA A 119 -9.18 -3.67 -13.39
C ALA A 119 -8.02 -3.81 -14.39
N PRO A 120 -8.06 -3.08 -15.53
CA PRO A 120 -7.00 -3.09 -16.53
C PRO A 120 -5.86 -2.11 -16.24
N ILE A 121 -6.02 -1.18 -15.28
CA ILE A 121 -5.09 -0.07 -15.05
C ILE A 121 -4.67 -0.04 -13.58
N LEU A 122 -3.37 0.06 -13.32
CA LEU A 122 -2.80 0.43 -12.03
C LEU A 122 -2.38 1.91 -12.10
N THR A 123 -2.89 2.72 -11.19
CA THR A 123 -2.55 4.14 -11.06
C THR A 123 -1.81 4.38 -9.75
N CYS A 124 -0.91 5.37 -9.73
CA CYS A 124 -0.19 5.76 -8.52
C CYS A 124 0.14 7.24 -8.57
N GLU A 125 0.24 7.85 -7.40
CA GLU A 125 0.86 9.15 -7.22
C GLU A 125 2.35 8.98 -6.91
N VAL A 126 3.18 9.93 -7.38
CA VAL A 126 4.59 10.03 -7.02
C VAL A 126 4.81 11.39 -6.37
N ASN A 127 5.21 11.39 -5.09
CA ASN A 127 5.59 12.57 -4.32
C ASN A 127 7.07 12.90 -4.45
#